data_AF-A0A949EIQ3-F1
#
_entry.id   AF-A0A949EIQ3-F1
#
_cell.length_a   1.000
_cell.length_b   1.000
_cell.length_c   1.000
_cell.angle_alpha   90.00
_cell.angle_beta   90.00
_cell.angle_gamma   90.00
#
_symmetry.space_group_name_H-M   'P 1'
#
loop_
_entity.id
_entity.type
_entity.pdbx_description
1 polymer ?
#
loop_
_entity_poly.entity_id
_entity_poly.type
_entity_poly.pdbx_seq_one_letter_code
_entity_poly.pdbx_strand_id
1 'polypeptide(L)'
;MASFNMSEKAIIYNYILLTSQITIELEDVFAGKKLTEQQCELLKNGAILLSKIIEGATLVEGKEFKNGLTPSMEGLSIYGYALSTIRELNLIRNIKEKEFTEFFEELHNKIQKLIENRVGKGIDISLLKNFFYTFGVSLRGDVQKENYPTEKILSFNKRKQMNDYLFT
;
A
#
# COMPACT_ATOMS: atom_id res chain seq x y z
N MET A 1 -21.45 -12.91 -5.10
CA MET A 1 -21.05 -11.72 -4.31
C MET A 1 -20.66 -12.23 -2.94
N ALA A 2 -19.37 -12.19 -2.60
CA ALA A 2 -18.90 -12.63 -1.29
C ALA A 2 -19.09 -11.47 -0.30
N SER A 3 -19.93 -11.66 0.71
CA SER A 3 -20.09 -10.71 1.81
C SER A 3 -18.86 -10.79 2.72
N PHE A 4 -18.13 -9.69 2.87
CA PHE A 4 -17.01 -9.63 3.83
C PHE A 4 -17.52 -9.83 5.27
N ASN A 5 -16.82 -10.63 6.07
CA ASN A 5 -17.10 -10.73 7.51
C ASN A 5 -16.63 -9.43 8.24
N MET A 6 -17.15 -9.16 9.44
CA MET A 6 -16.82 -7.92 10.18
C MET A 6 -15.32 -7.77 10.51
N SER A 7 -14.57 -8.87 10.65
CA SER A 7 -13.13 -8.81 10.91
C SER A 7 -12.32 -8.43 9.68
N GLU A 8 -12.70 -8.91 8.49
CA GLU A 8 -12.06 -8.58 7.22
C GLU A 8 -12.30 -7.11 6.84
N LYS A 9 -13.50 -6.58 7.12
CA LYS A 9 -13.79 -5.14 6.94
C LYS A 9 -12.92 -4.25 7.81
N ALA A 10 -12.71 -4.63 9.07
CA ALA A 10 -11.83 -3.90 9.98
C ALA A 10 -10.37 -3.93 9.50
N ILE A 11 -9.92 -5.06 8.98
CA ILE A 11 -8.59 -5.22 8.38
C ILE A 11 -8.43 -4.30 7.15
N ILE A 12 -9.39 -4.31 6.21
CA ILE A 12 -9.37 -3.44 5.03
C ILE A 12 -9.34 -1.96 5.43
N TYR A 13 -10.15 -1.58 6.42
CA TYR A 13 -10.15 -0.20 6.93
C TYR A 13 -8.79 0.22 7.51
N ASN A 14 -8.14 -0.67 8.26
CA ASN A 14 -6.80 -0.42 8.79
C ASN A 14 -5.78 -0.26 7.64
N TYR A 15 -5.89 -1.04 6.57
CA TYR A 15 -5.03 -0.87 5.41
C TYR A 15 -5.27 0.44 4.66
N ILE A 16 -6.53 0.89 4.54
CA ILE A 16 -6.83 2.21 3.96
C ILE A 16 -6.15 3.34 4.74
N LEU A 17 -6.18 3.28 6.08
CA LEU A 17 -5.52 4.27 6.92
C LEU A 17 -4.00 4.19 6.76
N LEU A 18 -3.43 2.99 6.84
CA LEU A 18 -2.00 2.74 6.70
C LEU A 18 -1.46 3.26 5.36
N THR A 19 -2.11 2.92 4.25
CA THR A 19 -1.66 3.32 2.90
C THR A 19 -1.75 4.83 2.71
N SER A 20 -2.75 5.48 3.32
CA SER A 20 -2.90 6.93 3.30
C SER A 20 -1.78 7.63 4.08
N GLN A 21 -1.43 7.11 5.26
CA GLN A 21 -0.31 7.63 6.07
C GLN A 21 1.03 7.42 5.35
N ILE A 22 1.30 6.22 4.83
CA ILE A 22 2.50 5.93 4.04
C ILE A 22 2.64 6.88 2.86
N THR A 23 1.54 7.15 2.14
CA THR A 23 1.56 8.08 0.99
C THR A 23 2.00 9.48 1.41
N ILE A 24 1.56 9.97 2.58
CA ILE A 24 1.97 11.26 3.12
C ILE A 24 3.47 11.28 3.40
N GLU A 25 3.99 10.24 4.06
CA GLU A 25 5.43 10.18 4.36
C GLU A 25 6.28 10.06 3.09
N LEU A 26 5.79 9.32 2.09
CA LEU A 26 6.47 9.21 0.79
C LEU A 26 6.45 10.53 0.02
N GLU A 27 5.43 11.37 0.17
CA GLU A 27 5.41 12.73 -0.39
C GLU A 27 6.49 13.60 0.26
N ASP A 28 6.64 13.51 1.58
CA ASP A 28 7.68 14.22 2.32
C ASP A 28 9.09 13.80 1.90
N VAL A 29 9.31 12.49 1.71
CA VAL A 29 10.57 11.96 1.18
C VAL A 29 10.79 12.40 -0.27
N PHE A 30 9.73 12.42 -1.09
CA PHE A 30 9.80 12.89 -2.48
C PHE A 30 10.21 14.37 -2.54
N ALA A 31 9.78 15.17 -1.56
CA ALA A 31 10.22 16.55 -1.37
C ALA A 31 11.65 16.68 -0.78
N GLY A 32 12.37 15.57 -0.60
CA GLY A 32 13.75 15.55 -0.13
C GLY A 32 13.91 15.53 1.40
N LYS A 33 12.83 15.34 2.17
CA LYS A 33 12.93 15.25 3.63
C LYS A 33 13.48 13.88 4.06
N LYS A 34 14.19 13.88 5.19
CA LYS A 34 14.67 12.67 5.85
C LYS A 34 13.59 12.10 6.76
N LEU A 35 13.44 10.78 6.76
CA LEU A 35 12.54 10.06 7.65
C LEU A 35 13.03 10.08 9.10
N THR A 36 12.09 10.34 10.00
CA THR A 36 12.19 10.13 11.44
C THR A 36 12.01 8.64 11.76
N GLU A 37 12.31 8.26 13.01
CA GLU A 37 12.14 6.89 13.47
C GLU A 37 10.67 6.45 13.47
N GLN A 38 9.75 7.33 13.87
CA GLN A 38 8.32 7.06 13.82
C GLN A 38 7.83 6.81 12.39
N GLN A 39 8.31 7.59 11.42
CA GLN A 39 7.99 7.38 10.01
C GLN A 39 8.61 6.08 9.48
N CYS A 40 9.79 5.69 9.97
CA CYS A 40 10.38 4.39 9.65
C CYS A 40 9.53 3.23 10.18
N GLU A 41 9.02 3.32 11.42
CA GLU A 41 8.10 2.31 11.98
C GLU A 41 6.80 2.20 11.17
N LEU A 42 6.25 3.33 10.73
CA LEU A 42 5.10 3.35 9.83
C LEU A 42 5.41 2.64 8.50
N LEU A 43 6.55 2.93 7.88
CA LEU A 43 6.95 2.28 6.63
C LEU A 43 7.26 0.79 6.80
N LYS A 44 7.75 0.35 7.97
CA LYS A 44 7.88 -1.08 8.30
C LYS A 44 6.52 -1.80 8.24
N ASN A 45 5.45 -1.16 8.71
CA ASN A 45 4.10 -1.71 8.55
C ASN A 45 3.69 -1.79 7.07
N GLY A 46 4.11 -0.82 6.25
CA GLY A 46 3.97 -0.87 4.79
C GLY A 46 4.72 -2.04 4.15
N ALA A 47 5.93 -2.33 4.64
CA ALA A 47 6.71 -3.49 4.19
C ALA A 47 6.03 -4.81 4.57
N ILE A 48 5.48 -4.92 5.78
CA ILE A 48 4.69 -6.10 6.21
C ILE A 48 3.46 -6.30 5.31
N LEU A 49 2.76 -5.23 4.95
CA LEU A 49 1.65 -5.28 4.00
C LEU A 49 2.11 -5.78 2.61
N LEU A 50 3.26 -5.31 2.12
CA LEU A 50 3.84 -5.82 0.87
C LEU A 50 4.20 -7.31 0.98
N SER A 51 4.70 -7.80 2.13
CA SER A 51 4.93 -9.22 2.34
C SER A 51 3.64 -10.06 2.23
N LYS A 52 2.51 -9.56 2.76
CA LYS A 52 1.20 -10.22 2.58
C LYS A 52 0.75 -10.25 1.12
N ILE A 53 1.05 -9.20 0.34
CA ILE A 53 0.79 -9.17 -1.10
C ILE A 53 1.66 -10.19 -1.82
N ILE A 54 2.95 -10.29 -1.45
CA ILE A 54 3.90 -11.27 -1.99
C ILE A 54 3.44 -12.71 -1.68
N GLU A 55 2.93 -12.97 -0.47
CA GLU A 55 2.32 -14.26 -0.12
C GLU A 55 1.19 -14.63 -1.09
N GLY A 56 0.25 -13.71 -1.33
CA GLY A 56 -0.86 -13.92 -2.25
C GLY A 56 -0.40 -14.14 -3.69
N ALA A 57 0.58 -13.35 -4.15
CA ALA A 57 1.17 -13.48 -5.49
C ALA A 57 1.87 -14.85 -5.66
N THR A 58 2.70 -15.23 -4.70
CA THR A 58 3.45 -16.50 -4.69
C THR A 58 2.49 -17.70 -4.75
N LEU A 59 1.41 -17.65 -3.97
CA LEU A 59 0.38 -18.68 -3.95
C LEU A 59 -0.33 -18.81 -5.31
N VAL A 60 -0.74 -17.69 -5.91
CA VAL A 60 -1.45 -17.69 -7.20
C VAL A 60 -0.53 -18.13 -8.35
N GLU A 61 0.75 -17.77 -8.29
CA GLU A 61 1.75 -18.17 -9.29
C GLU A 61 2.24 -19.61 -9.10
N GLY A 62 1.88 -20.29 -8.00
CA GLY A 62 2.31 -21.66 -7.71
C GLY A 62 3.81 -21.78 -7.40
N LYS A 63 4.42 -20.71 -6.91
CA LYS A 63 5.85 -20.67 -6.55
C LYS A 63 6.12 -21.29 -5.18
N GLU A 64 7.34 -21.76 -4.98
CA GLU A 64 7.79 -22.17 -3.65
C GLU A 64 7.89 -20.95 -2.72
N PHE A 65 7.30 -21.07 -1.52
CA PHE A 65 7.40 -20.04 -0.51
C PHE A 65 8.84 -19.93 0.00
N LYS A 66 9.47 -18.78 -0.24
CA LYS A 66 10.77 -18.43 0.33
C LYS A 66 10.56 -17.69 1.65
N ASN A 67 11.53 -17.81 2.57
CA ASN A 67 11.64 -17.01 3.79
C ASN A 67 10.50 -17.16 4.83
N GLY A 68 9.86 -18.33 4.91
CA GLY A 68 8.89 -18.62 5.98
C GLY A 68 7.52 -17.97 5.83
N LEU A 69 7.23 -17.39 4.65
CA LEU A 69 5.90 -16.91 4.28
C LEU A 69 4.93 -18.10 4.20
N THR A 70 3.80 -18.01 4.89
CA THR A 70 2.74 -19.04 4.86
C THR A 70 1.51 -18.52 4.14
N PRO A 71 0.89 -19.31 3.25
CA PRO A 71 -0.29 -18.88 2.53
C PRO A 71 -1.43 -18.52 3.49
N SER A 72 -2.02 -17.34 3.28
CA SER A 72 -3.13 -16.83 4.08
C SER A 72 -4.29 -16.35 3.19
N MET A 73 -5.53 -16.56 3.64
CA MET A 73 -6.72 -16.01 2.96
C MET A 73 -6.68 -14.49 2.88
N GLU A 74 -6.09 -13.85 3.89
CA GLU A 74 -5.87 -12.42 3.92
C GLU A 74 -4.89 -11.98 2.82
N GLY A 75 -3.75 -12.67 2.66
CA GLY A 75 -2.77 -12.39 1.61
C GLY A 75 -3.37 -12.49 0.20
N LEU A 76 -4.21 -13.52 -0.05
CA LEU A 76 -4.96 -13.64 -1.30
C LEU A 76 -5.94 -12.47 -1.54
N SER A 77 -6.69 -12.08 -0.51
CA SER A 77 -7.65 -10.98 -0.58
C SER A 77 -6.95 -9.66 -0.91
N ILE A 78 -5.88 -9.33 -0.18
CA ILE A 78 -5.08 -8.12 -0.38
C ILE A 78 -4.40 -8.12 -1.78
N TYR A 79 -3.90 -9.28 -2.23
CA TYR A 79 -3.30 -9.41 -3.56
C TYR A 79 -4.28 -9.06 -4.69
N GLY A 80 -5.56 -9.41 -4.55
CA GLY A 80 -6.60 -9.01 -5.52
C GLY A 80 -6.72 -7.48 -5.70
N TYR A 81 -6.62 -6.72 -4.61
CA TYR A 81 -6.57 -5.25 -4.67
C TYR A 81 -5.26 -4.75 -5.30
N ALA A 82 -4.15 -5.45 -5.07
CA ALA A 82 -2.85 -5.09 -5.62
C ALA A 82 -2.80 -5.28 -7.14
N LEU A 83 -3.46 -6.32 -7.67
CA LEU A 83 -3.65 -6.51 -9.11
C LEU A 83 -4.49 -5.38 -9.74
N SER A 84 -5.54 -4.94 -9.05
CA SER A 84 -6.36 -3.81 -9.50
C SER A 84 -5.53 -2.52 -9.57
N THR A 85 -4.64 -2.32 -8.59
CA THR A 85 -3.71 -1.18 -8.54
C THR A 85 -2.71 -1.21 -9.70
N ILE A 86 -2.13 -2.37 -10.00
CA ILE A 86 -1.24 -2.55 -11.15
C ILE A 86 -1.93 -2.17 -12.46
N ARG A 87 -3.18 -2.61 -12.61
CA ARG A 87 -3.98 -2.31 -13.80
C ARG A 87 -4.24 -0.80 -13.92
N GLU A 88 -4.63 -0.14 -12.83
CA GLU A 88 -4.92 1.29 -12.82
C GLU A 88 -3.67 2.14 -13.10
N LEU A 89 -2.51 1.73 -12.58
CA LEU A 89 -1.23 2.38 -12.87
C LEU A 89 -0.64 2.00 -14.24
N ASN A 90 -1.33 1.19 -15.05
CA ASN A 90 -0.85 0.67 -16.34
C ASN A 90 0.51 -0.06 -16.26
N LEU A 91 0.85 -0.63 -15.09
CA LEU A 91 2.13 -1.29 -14.86
C LEU A 91 2.19 -2.71 -15.44
N ILE A 92 1.07 -3.23 -15.95
CA ILE A 92 0.99 -4.58 -16.55
C ILE A 92 2.08 -4.77 -17.63
N ARG A 93 2.39 -3.75 -18.43
CA ARG A 93 3.44 -3.87 -19.47
C ARG A 93 4.82 -4.08 -18.87
N ASN A 94 5.16 -3.34 -17.82
CA ASN A 94 6.43 -3.47 -17.10
C ASN A 94 6.53 -4.82 -16.38
N ILE A 95 5.37 -5.37 -15.96
CA ILE A 95 5.31 -6.66 -15.29
C ILE A 95 5.33 -7.80 -16.31
N LYS A 96 4.87 -7.66 -17.57
CA LYS A 96 4.94 -8.76 -18.56
C LYS A 96 6.36 -9.31 -18.81
N GLU A 97 7.38 -8.53 -18.49
CA GLU A 97 8.79 -8.95 -18.56
C GLU A 97 9.29 -9.63 -17.27
N LYS A 98 8.46 -9.69 -16.23
CA LYS A 98 8.72 -10.24 -14.89
C LYS A 98 7.52 -11.06 -14.39
N GLU A 99 7.60 -11.67 -13.22
CA GLU A 99 6.42 -12.22 -12.55
C GLU A 99 5.86 -11.23 -11.52
N PHE A 100 4.58 -11.31 -11.15
CA PHE A 100 3.96 -10.37 -10.20
C PHE A 100 4.66 -10.43 -8.85
N THR A 101 5.01 -11.63 -8.38
CA THR A 101 5.80 -11.80 -7.15
C THR A 101 7.09 -10.98 -7.18
N GLU A 102 7.84 -11.02 -8.29
CA GLU A 102 9.11 -10.29 -8.42
C GLU A 102 8.89 -8.76 -8.42
N PHE A 103 7.80 -8.30 -9.04
CA PHE A 103 7.43 -6.89 -9.00
C PHE A 103 7.14 -6.42 -7.56
N PHE A 104 6.39 -7.20 -6.77
CA PHE A 104 6.11 -6.85 -5.39
C PHE A 104 7.34 -6.97 -4.49
N GLU A 105 8.21 -7.95 -4.73
CA GLU A 105 9.53 -8.03 -4.09
C GLU A 105 10.38 -6.80 -4.40
N GLU A 106 10.32 -6.26 -5.63
CA GLU A 106 11.00 -5.02 -5.98
C GLU A 106 10.47 -3.83 -5.16
N LEU A 107 9.15 -3.67 -5.04
CA LEU A 107 8.54 -2.64 -4.20
C LEU A 107 8.93 -2.83 -2.72
N HIS A 108 8.91 -4.06 -2.23
CA HIS A 108 9.33 -4.40 -0.87
C HIS A 108 10.79 -4.02 -0.62
N ASN A 109 11.68 -4.32 -1.56
CA ASN A 109 13.09 -3.95 -1.46
C ASN A 109 13.30 -2.42 -1.51
N LYS A 110 12.50 -1.70 -2.30
CA LYS A 110 12.57 -0.23 -2.33
C LYS A 110 12.16 0.38 -0.98
N ILE A 111 11.09 -0.11 -0.35
CA ILE A 111 10.67 0.41 0.96
C ILE A 111 11.66 0.05 2.07
N GLN A 112 12.26 -1.15 2.05
CA GLN A 112 13.30 -1.55 3.00
C GLN A 112 14.54 -0.65 2.88
N LYS A 113 15.03 -0.44 1.66
CA LYS A 113 16.15 0.49 1.41
C LYS A 113 15.83 1.91 1.87
N LEU A 114 14.58 2.35 1.72
CA LEU A 114 14.16 3.66 2.21
C LEU A 114 14.18 3.73 3.74
N ILE A 115 13.72 2.69 4.43
CA ILE A 115 13.76 2.59 5.90
C ILE A 115 15.20 2.61 6.41
N GLU A 116 16.10 1.87 5.77
CA GLU A 116 17.52 1.79 6.13
C GLU A 116 18.23 3.12 5.94
N ASN A 117 18.09 3.74 4.76
CA ASN A 117 18.80 4.98 4.41
C ASN A 117 18.12 6.23 4.97
N ARG A 118 16.83 6.13 5.32
CA ARG A 118 15.95 7.22 5.77
C ARG A 118 15.80 8.36 4.75
N VAL A 119 16.32 8.22 3.54
CA VAL A 119 16.27 9.22 2.46
C VAL A 119 15.97 8.53 1.13
N GLY A 120 15.26 9.22 0.24
CA GLY A 120 14.84 8.66 -1.05
C GLY A 120 15.91 8.61 -2.15
N LYS A 121 17.18 8.89 -1.83
CA LYS A 121 18.24 9.00 -2.84
C LYS A 121 18.48 7.64 -3.52
N GLY A 122 18.35 7.58 -4.85
CA GLY A 122 18.55 6.36 -5.62
C GLY A 122 17.39 5.35 -5.53
N ILE A 123 16.25 5.75 -4.96
CA ILE A 123 15.04 4.95 -4.86
C ILE A 123 13.96 5.63 -5.71
N ASP A 124 13.21 4.83 -6.48
CA ASP A 124 12.03 5.35 -7.18
C ASP A 124 10.87 5.55 -6.19
N ILE A 125 10.92 6.67 -5.48
CA ILE A 125 9.89 7.09 -4.52
C ILE A 125 8.56 7.36 -5.23
N SER A 126 8.59 7.80 -6.49
CA SER A 126 7.39 8.09 -7.27
C SER A 126 6.55 6.83 -7.48
N LEU A 127 7.20 5.70 -7.80
CA LEU A 127 6.54 4.42 -7.95
C LEU A 127 5.93 3.93 -6.63
N LEU A 128 6.69 3.98 -5.53
CA LEU A 128 6.17 3.60 -4.21
C LEU A 128 4.96 4.44 -3.82
N LYS A 129 5.05 5.75 -4.00
CA LYS A 129 3.99 6.71 -3.66
C LYS A 129 2.73 6.42 -4.47
N ASN A 130 2.86 6.31 -5.79
CA ASN A 130 1.73 6.05 -6.68
C ASN A 130 1.10 4.69 -6.38
N PHE A 131 1.92 3.67 -6.10
CA PHE A 131 1.43 2.36 -5.69
C PHE A 131 0.59 2.43 -4.42
N PHE A 132 1.14 2.95 -3.30
CA PHE A 132 0.39 3.01 -2.04
C PHE A 132 -0.85 3.90 -2.11
N TYR A 133 -0.79 5.00 -2.86
CA TYR A 133 -1.95 5.86 -3.08
C TYR A 133 -3.07 5.11 -3.80
N THR A 134 -2.78 4.55 -4.98
CA THR A 134 -3.77 3.85 -5.81
C THR A 134 -4.25 2.56 -5.15
N PHE A 135 -3.40 1.89 -4.39
CA PHE A 135 -3.78 0.75 -3.57
C PHE A 135 -4.80 1.13 -2.49
N GLY A 136 -4.57 2.24 -1.78
CA GLY A 136 -5.55 2.80 -0.83
C GLY A 136 -6.87 3.21 -1.49
N VAL A 137 -6.84 3.70 -2.73
CA VAL A 137 -8.05 4.00 -3.53
C VAL A 137 -8.80 2.71 -3.89
N SER A 138 -8.08 1.67 -4.36
CA SER A 138 -8.66 0.37 -4.70
C SER A 138 -9.37 -0.26 -3.50
N LEU A 139 -8.76 -0.23 -2.31
CA LEU A 139 -9.37 -0.71 -1.07
C LEU A 139 -10.65 0.08 -0.70
N ARG A 140 -10.65 1.41 -0.88
CA ARG A 140 -11.82 2.26 -0.60
C ARG A 140 -12.98 1.98 -1.55
N GLY A 141 -12.69 1.67 -2.82
CA GLY A 141 -13.70 1.42 -3.84
C GLY A 141 -14.69 0.33 -3.45
N ASP A 142 -14.23 -0.72 -2.75
CA ASP A 142 -15.12 -1.80 -2.31
C ASP A 142 -15.82 -1.48 -0.98
N VAL A 143 -15.19 -0.74 -0.06
CA VAL A 143 -15.88 -0.26 1.17
C VAL A 143 -17.04 0.69 0.86
N GLN A 144 -16.91 1.54 -0.18
CA GLN A 144 -17.95 2.48 -0.58
C GLN A 144 -19.13 1.81 -1.32
N LYS A 145 -18.86 0.79 -2.14
CA LYS A 145 -19.93 0.00 -2.80
C LYS A 145 -20.82 -0.74 -1.80
N GLU A 146 -20.33 -0.96 -0.58
CA GLU A 146 -21.06 -1.63 0.51
C GLU A 146 -21.85 -0.69 1.45
N ASN A 147 -22.03 0.61 1.13
CA ASN A 147 -22.81 1.58 1.93
C ASN A 147 -22.34 1.71 3.40
N TYR A 148 -21.03 1.82 3.63
CA TYR A 148 -20.51 2.09 4.98
C TYR A 148 -20.70 3.57 5.38
N PRO A 149 -21.00 3.90 6.65
CA PRO A 149 -21.07 5.29 7.12
C PRO A 149 -19.73 6.01 6.93
N THR A 150 -19.67 6.85 5.91
CA THR A 150 -18.48 7.57 5.40
C THR A 150 -18.03 8.74 6.29
N GLU A 151 -18.66 8.94 7.45
CA GLU A 151 -18.54 10.16 8.25
C GLU A 151 -17.14 10.37 8.86
N LYS A 152 -16.35 9.31 9.07
CA LYS A 152 -14.98 9.44 9.57
C LYS A 152 -13.93 9.77 8.51
N ILE A 153 -14.19 9.50 7.23
CA ILE A 153 -13.21 9.72 6.14
C ILE A 153 -13.23 11.19 5.66
N LEU A 154 -14.40 11.83 5.67
CA LEU A 154 -14.55 13.24 5.30
C LEU A 154 -13.89 14.21 6.30
N SER A 155 -13.77 13.81 7.58
CA SER A 155 -13.14 14.65 8.60
C SER A 155 -11.60 14.67 8.51
N PHE A 156 -10.97 13.64 7.94
CA PHE A 156 -9.51 13.61 7.76
C PHE A 156 -9.07 14.48 6.56
N ASN A 157 -9.81 14.42 5.45
CA ASN A 157 -9.57 15.27 4.28
C ASN A 157 -9.89 16.76 4.55
N LYS A 158 -10.89 17.06 5.38
CA LYS A 158 -11.20 18.45 5.79
C LYS A 158 -10.09 19.08 6.65
N ARG A 159 -9.41 18.31 7.52
CA ARG A 159 -8.30 18.85 8.34
C ARG A 159 -7.09 19.25 7.51
N LYS A 160 -6.82 18.56 6.39
CA LYS A 160 -5.73 18.93 5.48
C LYS A 160 -6.07 20.20 4.68
N GLN A 161 -7.30 20.29 4.14
CA GLN A 161 -7.75 21.50 3.45
C GLN A 161 -7.81 22.75 4.36
N MET A 162 -8.18 22.62 5.64
CA MET A 162 -8.16 23.78 6.56
C MET A 162 -6.74 24.26 6.93
N ASN A 163 -5.76 23.35 6.98
CA ASN A 163 -4.38 23.75 7.27
C ASN A 163 -3.70 24.45 6.08
N ASP A 164 -4.07 24.10 4.86
CA ASP A 164 -3.54 24.77 3.66
C ASP A 164 -4.12 26.19 3.45
N TYR A 165 -5.25 26.52 4.10
CA TYR A 165 -5.87 27.86 4.05
C TYR A 165 -5.44 28.81 5.17
N LEU A 166 -4.72 28.33 6.19
CA LEU A 166 -4.28 29.14 7.34
C LEU A 166 -2.80 29.58 7.23
N PHE A 167 -2.10 29.19 6.15
CA PHE A 167 -0.69 29.53 5.91
C PHE A 167 -0.40 30.08 4.50
N THR A 168 -1.42 30.58 3.81
CA THR A 168 -1.31 31.49 2.64
C THR A 168 -1.82 32.86 3.02
#